data_AF-A0A436WHV0-F1
#
_entry.id   AF-A0A436WHV0-F1
#
_cell.length_a   1.000
_cell.length_b   1.000
_cell.length_c   1.000
_cell.angle_alpha   90.00
_cell.angle_beta   90.00
_cell.angle_gamma   90.00
#
_symmetry.space_group_name_H-M   'P 1'
#
loop_
_entity.id
_entity.type
_entity.pdbx_description
1 polymer ?
#
loop_
_entity_poly.entity_id
_entity_poly.type
_entity_poly.pdbx_seq_one_letter_code
_entity_poly.pdbx_strand_id
1 'polypeptide(L)'
;MNAAIRLPAEQVYAAELQALARGDDRQKPAGWSLSPKAVLTYLMGGKADDGTVISPKYVGRRQLMETAVATLATDRALLLLGVPGTAKSWVSEHLAGAIMGNSKLIVQCTAGTDENQIRYGWNYAQLLAKGPSQEALVPTPLYRAMQEGKLCRLEELTR
;
A
#
# COMPACT_ATOMS: atom_id res chain seq x y z
N MET A 1 21.38 21.67 3.09
CA MET A 1 19.94 21.67 3.44
C MET A 1 19.45 20.24 3.31
N ASN A 2 19.24 19.55 4.43
CA ASN A 2 18.70 18.18 4.44
C ASN A 2 17.31 18.21 3.80
N ALA A 3 17.16 17.64 2.61
CA ALA A 3 15.85 17.34 2.06
C ALA A 3 15.15 16.44 3.08
N ALA A 4 14.18 16.98 3.82
CA ALA A 4 13.44 16.24 4.82
C ALA A 4 12.84 15.01 4.13
N ILE A 5 13.33 13.82 4.49
CA ILE A 5 12.78 12.57 3.98
C ILE A 5 11.33 12.54 4.43
N ARG A 6 10.40 12.63 3.47
CA ARG A 6 8.96 12.52 3.76
C ARG A 6 8.72 11.16 4.39
N LEU A 7 8.18 11.17 5.61
CA LEU A 7 7.80 9.95 6.29
C LEU A 7 6.59 9.30 5.58
N PRO A 8 6.50 7.96 5.62
CA PRO A 8 5.36 7.23 5.07
C PRO A 8 4.03 7.65 5.72
N ALA A 9 2.94 7.55 4.97
CA ALA A 9 1.59 7.86 5.44
C ALA A 9 1.25 7.20 6.79
N GLU A 10 1.58 5.93 6.98
CA GLU A 10 1.32 5.19 8.23
C GLU A 10 2.08 5.74 9.44
N GLN A 11 3.19 6.43 9.23
CA GLN A 11 3.96 7.08 10.31
C GLN A 11 3.45 8.50 10.55
N VAL A 12 3.22 9.28 9.49
CA VAL A 12 2.71 10.65 9.58
C VAL A 12 1.35 10.69 10.28
N TYR A 13 0.47 9.72 9.96
CA TYR A 13 -0.89 9.65 10.49
C TYR A 13 -1.08 8.51 11.50
N ALA A 14 0.00 8.11 12.18
CA ALA A 14 -0.03 7.01 13.14
C ALA A 14 -1.09 7.20 14.23
N ALA A 15 -1.24 8.41 14.77
CA ALA A 15 -2.22 8.72 15.80
C ALA A 15 -3.66 8.51 15.30
N GLU A 16 -3.98 8.98 14.10
CA GLU A 16 -5.31 8.82 13.49
C GLU A 16 -5.62 7.34 13.19
N LEU A 17 -4.65 6.60 12.65
CA LEU A 17 -4.79 5.17 12.37
C LEU A 17 -4.97 4.35 13.65
N GLN A 18 -4.23 4.68 14.71
CA GLN A 18 -4.37 4.04 16.01
C GLN A 18 -5.73 4.34 16.66
N ALA A 19 -6.21 5.58 16.58
CA ALA A 19 -7.53 5.94 17.08
C ALA A 19 -8.64 5.16 16.37
N LEU A 20 -8.56 5.05 15.03
CA LEU A 20 -9.48 4.21 14.26
C LEU A 20 -9.39 2.74 14.66
N ALA A 21 -8.18 2.20 14.83
CA ALA A 21 -7.99 0.79 15.18
C ALA A 21 -8.57 0.41 16.55
N ARG A 22 -8.58 1.33 17.53
CA ARG A 22 -9.08 1.07 18.89
C ARG A 22 -10.58 0.79 18.95
N GLY A 23 -11.37 1.46 18.12
CA GLY A 23 -12.83 1.28 18.04
C GLY A 23 -13.30 0.32 16.95
N ASP A 24 -12.38 -0.20 16.14
CA ASP A 24 -12.73 -0.98 14.95
C ASP A 24 -13.05 -2.45 15.27
N ASP A 25 -14.29 -2.68 15.69
CA ASP A 25 -14.90 -3.98 16.03
C ASP A 25 -15.40 -4.80 14.82
N ARG A 26 -15.21 -4.28 13.61
CA ARG A 26 -15.79 -4.84 12.38
C ARG A 26 -14.89 -5.90 11.77
N GLN A 27 -15.49 -6.76 10.95
CA GLN A 27 -14.76 -7.79 10.21
C GLN A 27 -13.68 -7.18 9.31
N LYS A 28 -12.47 -7.74 9.39
CA LYS A 28 -11.31 -7.36 8.59
C LYS A 28 -10.99 -8.48 7.60
N PRO A 29 -10.79 -8.17 6.30
CA PRO A 29 -10.23 -9.16 5.37
C PRO A 29 -8.84 -9.63 5.82
N ALA A 30 -8.39 -10.77 5.28
CA ALA A 30 -7.07 -11.32 5.63
C ALA A 30 -5.95 -10.32 5.31
N GLY A 31 -5.02 -10.13 6.24
CA GLY A 31 -3.90 -9.19 6.11
C GLY A 31 -4.25 -7.71 6.35
N TRP A 32 -5.51 -7.37 6.65
CA TRP A 32 -5.94 -5.99 6.89
C TRP A 32 -5.80 -5.59 8.37
N SER A 33 -5.19 -4.43 8.61
CA SER A 33 -5.06 -3.77 9.92
C SER A 33 -6.36 -3.11 10.39
N LEU A 34 -7.09 -2.52 9.44
CA LEU A 34 -8.35 -1.80 9.65
C LEU A 34 -9.47 -2.45 8.82
N SER A 35 -10.71 -2.32 9.24
CA SER A 35 -11.88 -2.74 8.45
C SER A 35 -12.08 -1.82 7.25
N PRO A 36 -12.77 -2.28 6.18
CA PRO A 36 -13.10 -1.44 5.02
C PRO A 36 -13.74 -0.10 5.41
N LYS A 37 -14.61 -0.09 6.42
CA LYS A 37 -15.26 1.12 6.90
C LYS A 37 -14.27 2.05 7.61
N ALA A 38 -13.37 1.53 8.44
CA ALA A 38 -12.34 2.33 9.09
C ALA A 38 -11.34 2.92 8.08
N VAL A 39 -10.94 2.15 7.06
CA VAL A 39 -10.12 2.64 5.93
C VAL A 39 -10.84 3.77 5.19
N LEU A 40 -12.16 3.65 4.93
CA LEU A 40 -12.93 4.71 4.31
C LEU A 40 -12.99 5.98 5.17
N THR A 41 -13.18 5.86 6.47
CA THR A 41 -13.14 7.01 7.39
C THR A 41 -11.75 7.66 7.41
N TYR A 42 -10.68 6.87 7.38
CA TYR A 42 -9.31 7.38 7.25
C TYR A 42 -9.11 8.22 5.98
N LEU A 43 -9.61 7.74 4.84
CA LEU A 43 -9.44 8.42 3.55
C LEU A 43 -10.32 9.65 3.41
N MET A 44 -11.60 9.54 3.76
CA MET A 44 -12.61 10.58 3.53
C MET A 44 -12.74 11.58 4.69
N GLY A 45 -12.05 11.33 5.80
CA GLY A 45 -12.20 12.07 7.04
C GLY A 45 -13.48 11.71 7.80
N GLY A 46 -13.54 12.17 9.05
CA GLY A 46 -14.65 11.88 9.96
C GLY A 46 -14.19 11.92 11.41
N LYS A 47 -14.71 11.00 12.22
CA LYS A 47 -14.31 10.82 13.62
C LYS A 47 -14.15 9.34 13.91
N ALA A 48 -13.15 9.00 14.73
CA ALA A 48 -13.05 7.69 15.36
C ALA A 48 -14.09 7.57 16.50
N ASP A 49 -14.30 6.35 17.00
CA ASP A 49 -15.30 6.08 18.03
C ASP A 49 -14.97 6.75 19.38
N ASP A 50 -13.68 7.00 19.66
CA ASP A 50 -13.23 7.78 20.81
C ASP A 50 -13.37 9.31 20.63
N GLY A 51 -13.93 9.74 19.50
CA GLY A 51 -14.15 11.15 19.17
C GLY A 51 -12.96 11.83 18.48
N THR A 52 -11.82 11.15 18.32
CA THR A 52 -10.65 11.69 17.60
C THR A 52 -11.03 12.10 16.19
N VAL A 53 -10.70 13.34 15.81
CA VAL A 53 -10.98 13.86 14.47
C VAL A 53 -10.00 13.27 13.47
N ILE A 54 -10.53 12.72 12.38
CA ILE A 54 -9.78 12.14 11.28
C ILE A 54 -9.79 13.12 10.12
N SER A 55 -8.62 13.63 9.75
CA SER A 55 -8.51 14.60 8.65
C SER A 55 -8.70 13.88 7.30
N PRO A 56 -9.34 14.49 6.28
CA PRO A 56 -9.51 13.84 4.99
C PRO A 56 -8.17 13.78 4.23
N LYS A 57 -7.86 12.62 3.65
CA LYS A 57 -6.66 12.39 2.80
C LYS A 57 -7.01 12.45 1.32
N TYR A 58 -8.28 12.26 1.00
CA TYR A 58 -8.82 12.39 -0.33
C TYR A 58 -10.01 13.36 -0.30
N VAL A 59 -9.92 14.42 -1.11
CA VAL A 59 -11.01 15.38 -1.33
C VAL A 59 -11.58 15.09 -2.71
N GLY A 60 -12.74 14.43 -2.74
CA GLY A 60 -13.38 14.02 -3.99
C GLY A 60 -14.64 13.19 -3.74
N ARG A 61 -15.07 12.45 -4.76
CA ARG A 61 -16.30 11.63 -4.69
C ARG A 61 -16.08 10.43 -3.77
N ARG A 62 -16.86 10.34 -2.68
CA ARG A 62 -16.83 9.22 -1.73
C ARG A 62 -16.98 7.86 -2.41
N GLN A 63 -17.85 7.76 -3.41
CA GLN A 63 -18.14 6.52 -4.12
C GLN A 63 -16.89 5.92 -4.80
N LEU A 64 -15.94 6.76 -5.24
CA LEU A 64 -14.67 6.28 -5.80
C LEU A 64 -13.82 5.57 -4.76
N MET A 65 -13.72 6.12 -3.54
CA MET A 65 -12.98 5.47 -2.46
C MET A 65 -13.71 4.23 -1.95
N GLU A 66 -15.04 4.24 -1.88
CA GLU A 66 -15.83 3.05 -1.56
C GLU A 66 -15.56 1.92 -2.54
N THR A 67 -15.54 2.23 -3.84
CA THR A 67 -15.25 1.26 -4.90
C THR A 67 -13.82 0.73 -4.79
N ALA A 68 -12.84 1.61 -4.55
CA ALA A 68 -11.44 1.23 -4.39
C ALA A 68 -11.22 0.30 -3.19
N VAL A 69 -11.78 0.66 -2.03
CA VAL A 69 -11.68 -0.14 -0.80
C VAL A 69 -12.43 -1.46 -0.94
N ALA A 70 -13.63 -1.45 -1.52
CA ALA A 70 -14.39 -2.69 -1.77
C ALA A 70 -13.66 -3.62 -2.73
N THR A 71 -13.01 -3.08 -3.76
CA THR A 71 -12.20 -3.87 -4.71
C THR A 71 -11.06 -4.58 -3.98
N LEU A 72 -10.29 -3.84 -3.18
CA LEU A 72 -9.16 -4.38 -2.43
C LEU A 72 -9.58 -5.33 -1.30
N ALA A 73 -10.80 -5.20 -0.77
CA ALA A 73 -11.35 -6.12 0.22
C ALA A 73 -11.71 -7.50 -0.37
N THR A 74 -11.62 -7.64 -1.70
CA THR A 74 -11.77 -8.90 -2.44
C THR A 74 -10.44 -9.30 -3.08
N ASP A 75 -10.39 -10.45 -3.75
CA ASP A 75 -9.18 -10.96 -4.43
C ASP A 75 -8.88 -10.25 -5.77
N ARG A 76 -9.23 -8.96 -5.89
CA ARG A 76 -9.07 -8.17 -7.11
C ARG A 76 -7.97 -7.12 -6.97
N ALA A 77 -7.22 -6.92 -8.05
CA ALA A 77 -6.31 -5.79 -8.18
C ALA A 77 -7.06 -4.48 -8.43
N LEU A 78 -6.50 -3.38 -7.94
CA LEU A 78 -7.00 -2.03 -8.16
C LEU A 78 -6.07 -1.27 -9.11
N LEU A 79 -6.62 -0.75 -10.21
CA LEU A 79 -5.91 0.14 -11.13
C LEU A 79 -6.44 1.57 -11.00
N LEU A 80 -5.56 2.50 -10.62
CA LEU A 80 -5.88 3.92 -10.55
C LEU A 80 -5.44 4.63 -11.83
N LEU A 81 -6.39 5.07 -12.65
CA LEU A 81 -6.15 5.81 -13.89
C LEU A 81 -6.56 7.29 -13.74
N GLY A 82 -5.83 8.17 -14.42
CA GLY A 82 -6.16 9.59 -14.47
C GLY A 82 -4.96 10.45 -14.87
N VAL A 83 -5.25 11.71 -15.20
CA VAL A 83 -4.25 12.73 -15.60
C VAL A 83 -3.12 12.86 -14.56
N PRO A 84 -1.88 13.17 -14.95
CA PRO A 84 -0.82 13.51 -13.99
C PRO A 84 -1.27 14.57 -12.98
N GLY A 85 -0.84 14.43 -11.72
CA GLY A 85 -1.19 15.37 -10.64
C GLY A 85 -2.53 15.11 -9.94
N THR A 86 -3.31 14.09 -10.31
CA THR A 86 -4.60 13.76 -9.66
C THR A 86 -4.48 12.93 -8.37
N ALA A 87 -3.36 13.07 -7.63
CA ALA A 87 -3.13 12.42 -6.35
C ALA A 87 -3.21 10.86 -6.34
N LYS A 88 -3.06 10.19 -7.49
CA LYS A 88 -3.12 8.71 -7.58
C LYS A 88 -2.13 8.01 -6.64
N SER A 89 -0.86 8.39 -6.69
CA SER A 89 0.17 7.81 -5.82
C SER A 89 -0.02 8.15 -4.35
N TRP A 90 -0.66 9.29 -4.04
CA TRP A 90 -1.04 9.66 -2.68
C TRP A 90 -2.15 8.75 -2.16
N VAL A 91 -3.24 8.58 -2.92
CA VAL A 91 -4.33 7.66 -2.56
C VAL A 91 -3.83 6.22 -2.43
N SER A 92 -2.99 5.77 -3.37
CA SER A 92 -2.32 4.46 -3.35
C SER A 92 -1.51 4.25 -2.06
N GLU A 93 -0.73 5.25 -1.65
CA GLU A 93 0.06 5.23 -0.40
C GLU A 93 -0.83 5.15 0.83
N HIS A 94 -1.88 5.97 0.90
CA HIS A 94 -2.80 6.00 2.03
C HIS A 94 -3.64 4.73 2.15
N LEU A 95 -4.09 4.15 1.03
CA LEU A 95 -4.75 2.85 1.01
C LEU A 95 -3.81 1.78 1.58
N ALA A 96 -2.60 1.69 1.07
CA ALA A 96 -1.61 0.72 1.51
C ALA A 96 -1.25 0.89 3.01
N GLY A 97 -1.04 2.13 3.46
CA GLY A 97 -0.75 2.43 4.87
C GLY A 97 -1.91 2.05 5.80
N ALA A 98 -3.15 2.36 5.44
CA ALA A 98 -4.32 2.04 6.25
C ALA A 98 -4.67 0.55 6.23
N ILE A 99 -4.51 -0.11 5.09
CA ILE A 99 -4.85 -1.53 4.91
C ILE A 99 -3.81 -2.43 5.57
N MET A 100 -2.52 -2.25 5.31
CA MET A 100 -1.49 -3.22 5.72
C MET A 100 -0.39 -2.63 6.62
N GLY A 101 -0.51 -1.36 7.01
CA GLY A 101 0.45 -0.71 7.90
C GLY A 101 1.85 -0.52 7.30
N ASN A 102 2.03 -0.67 5.99
CA ASN A 102 3.32 -0.54 5.32
C ASN A 102 3.16 -0.09 3.87
N SER A 103 3.25 1.20 3.57
CA SER A 103 3.04 1.70 2.20
C SER A 103 4.25 1.57 1.26
N LYS A 104 5.36 0.99 1.75
CA LYS A 104 6.68 1.01 1.10
C LYS A 104 6.96 -0.12 0.11
N LEU A 105 6.06 -1.11 0.01
CA LEU A 105 6.18 -2.20 -0.98
C LEU A 105 5.79 -1.67 -2.36
N ILE A 106 6.71 -0.95 -2.99
CA ILE A 106 6.50 -0.22 -4.25
C ILE A 106 7.48 -0.72 -5.30
N VAL A 107 6.97 -1.05 -6.47
CA VAL A 107 7.74 -1.22 -7.70
C VAL A 107 7.50 0.01 -8.56
N GLN A 108 8.56 0.76 -8.88
CA GLN A 108 8.50 1.87 -9.82
C GLN A 108 8.71 1.32 -11.23
N CYS A 109 7.66 1.34 -12.04
CA CYS A 109 7.71 0.83 -13.39
C CYS A 109 8.25 1.90 -14.35
N THR A 110 8.99 1.44 -15.34
CA THR A 110 9.51 2.21 -16.47
C THR A 110 9.45 1.34 -17.72
N ALA A 111 9.63 1.93 -18.90
CA ALA A 111 9.76 1.20 -20.16
C ALA A 111 10.83 0.07 -20.15
N GLY A 112 11.84 0.18 -19.27
CA GLY A 112 12.90 -0.83 -19.11
C GLY A 112 12.68 -1.84 -17.99
N THR A 113 11.50 -1.86 -17.35
CA THR A 113 11.24 -2.76 -16.24
C THR A 113 11.07 -4.19 -16.72
N ASP A 114 12.02 -5.04 -16.35
CA ASP A 114 12.05 -6.46 -16.69
C ASP A 114 11.38 -7.35 -15.62
N GLU A 115 11.27 -8.64 -15.92
CA GLU A 115 10.68 -9.62 -15.02
C GLU A 115 11.43 -9.77 -13.69
N ASN A 116 12.76 -9.61 -13.67
CA ASN A 116 13.56 -9.74 -12.45
C ASN A 116 13.30 -8.58 -11.49
N GLN A 117 13.03 -7.39 -12.03
CA GLN A 117 12.68 -6.20 -11.24
C GLN A 117 11.27 -6.32 -10.63
N ILE A 118 10.37 -7.08 -11.25
CA ILE A 118 9.01 -7.30 -10.75
C ILE A 118 8.96 -8.52 -9.83
N ARG A 119 9.36 -9.70 -10.29
CA ARG A 119 9.16 -10.97 -9.59
C ARG A 119 10.21 -11.23 -8.53
N TYR A 120 11.44 -11.53 -8.94
CA TYR A 120 12.60 -11.75 -8.09
C TYR A 120 13.82 -11.89 -9.00
N GLY A 121 15.00 -11.52 -8.49
CA GLY A 121 16.27 -11.74 -9.16
C GLY A 121 17.04 -12.93 -8.59
N TRP A 122 18.21 -13.18 -9.15
CA TRP A 122 19.17 -14.15 -8.63
C TRP A 122 20.47 -13.48 -8.23
N ASN A 123 20.99 -13.83 -7.06
CA ASN A 123 22.38 -13.58 -6.72
C ASN A 123 23.24 -14.64 -7.42
N TYR A 124 23.78 -14.29 -8.58
CA TYR A 124 24.52 -15.23 -9.42
C TYR A 124 25.73 -15.85 -8.73
N ALA A 125 26.41 -15.12 -7.84
CA ALA A 125 27.54 -15.68 -7.08
C ALA A 125 27.09 -16.82 -6.16
N GLN A 126 25.96 -16.64 -5.46
CA GLN A 126 25.40 -17.69 -4.62
C GLN A 126 24.78 -18.81 -5.45
N LEU A 127 24.13 -18.49 -6.56
CA LEU A 127 23.55 -19.48 -7.47
C LEU A 127 24.62 -20.41 -8.04
N LEU A 128 25.77 -19.88 -8.45
CA LEU A 128 26.90 -20.67 -8.95
C LEU A 128 27.57 -21.49 -7.84
N ALA A 129 27.70 -20.92 -6.64
CA ALA A 129 28.40 -21.59 -5.53
C ALA A 129 27.57 -22.67 -4.83
N LYS A 130 26.25 -22.45 -4.68
CA LYS A 130 25.36 -23.29 -3.86
C LYS A 130 24.19 -23.91 -4.65
N GLY A 131 24.05 -23.57 -5.93
CA GLY A 131 22.91 -23.98 -6.74
C GLY A 131 21.62 -23.19 -6.43
N PRO A 132 20.52 -23.52 -7.11
CA PRO A 132 19.22 -22.88 -6.91
C PRO A 132 18.72 -23.09 -5.48
N SER A 133 18.58 -22.00 -4.73
CA SER A 133 18.16 -22.01 -3.32
C SER A 133 17.47 -20.70 -2.96
N GLN A 134 16.74 -20.67 -1.84
CA GLN A 134 16.15 -19.42 -1.35
C GLN A 134 17.20 -18.36 -1.00
N GLU A 135 18.39 -18.76 -0.56
CA GLU A 135 19.49 -17.83 -0.28
C GLU A 135 19.95 -17.11 -1.56
N ALA A 136 19.94 -17.82 -2.69
CA ALA A 136 20.30 -17.26 -3.98
C ALA A 136 19.23 -16.33 -4.58
N LEU A 137 18.02 -16.26 -4.01
CA LEU A 137 16.97 -15.36 -4.48
C LEU A 137 17.20 -13.93 -3.98
N VAL A 138 17.02 -12.96 -4.87
CA VAL A 138 17.00 -11.54 -4.53
C VAL A 138 15.53 -11.08 -4.53
N PRO A 139 14.90 -10.90 -3.35
CA PRO A 139 13.48 -10.62 -3.27
C PRO A 139 13.15 -9.18 -3.68
N THR A 140 12.16 -9.01 -4.56
CA THR A 140 11.59 -7.71 -4.92
C THR A 140 10.52 -7.28 -3.90
N PRO A 141 10.01 -6.04 -3.97
CA PRO A 141 8.85 -5.62 -3.20
C PRO A 141 7.62 -6.51 -3.42
N LEU A 142 7.36 -6.97 -4.65
CA LEU A 142 6.26 -7.88 -4.94
C LEU A 142 6.44 -9.23 -4.25
N TYR A 143 7.66 -9.81 -4.32
CA TYR A 143 7.97 -11.07 -3.65
C TYR A 143 7.70 -10.97 -2.14
N ARG A 144 8.19 -9.91 -1.50
CA ARG A 144 7.95 -9.65 -0.07
C ARG A 144 6.47 -9.47 0.24
N ALA A 145 5.75 -8.73 -0.62
CA ALA A 145 4.31 -8.55 -0.47
C ALA A 145 3.56 -9.88 -0.50
N MET A 146 3.89 -10.77 -1.44
CA MET A 146 3.29 -12.10 -1.53
C MET A 146 3.61 -12.96 -0.30
N GLN A 147 4.85 -12.94 0.18
CA GLN A 147 5.25 -13.67 1.39
C GLN A 147 4.53 -13.18 2.65
N GLU A 148 4.33 -11.86 2.76
CA GLU A 148 3.72 -11.23 3.94
C GLU A 148 2.19 -11.11 3.85
N GLY A 149 1.56 -11.50 2.73
CA GLY A 149 0.12 -11.33 2.51
C GLY A 149 -0.29 -9.86 2.42
N LYS A 150 0.52 -9.04 1.75
CA LYS A 150 0.44 -7.58 1.71
C LYS A 150 0.20 -7.05 0.30
N LEU A 151 -0.26 -5.80 0.22
CA LEU A 151 -0.41 -5.09 -1.04
C LEU A 151 0.98 -4.69 -1.59
N CYS A 152 1.16 -4.88 -2.89
CA CYS A 152 2.28 -4.30 -3.63
C CYS A 152 1.74 -3.19 -4.54
N ARG A 153 2.43 -2.05 -4.58
CA ARG A 153 2.05 -0.91 -5.42
C ARG A 153 2.95 -0.88 -6.64
N LEU A 154 2.35 -0.98 -7.83
CA LEU A 154 3.05 -0.78 -9.09
C LEU A 154 2.72 0.63 -9.57
N GLU A 155 3.70 1.52 -9.52
CA GLU A 155 3.53 2.93 -9.87
C GLU A 155 4.12 3.18 -11.27
N GLU A 156 3.52 4.12 -12.02
CA GLU A 156 3.97 4.50 -13.37
C GLU A 156 4.00 3.35 -14.39
N LEU A 157 3.08 2.38 -14.27
CA LEU A 157 2.98 1.17 -15.12
C LEU A 157 2.94 1.46 -16.63
N THR A 158 2.39 2.61 -17.03
CA THR A 158 2.20 2.99 -18.44
C THR A 158 3.29 3.93 -18.97
N ARG A 159 4.36 4.19 -18.22
CA ARG A 159 5.45 5.08 -18.65
C ARG A 159 6.55 4.33 -19.39
#